data_AF-A0A965XZY5-F1
#
_entry.id   AF-A0A965XZY5-F1
#
_cell.length_a   1.000
_cell.length_b   1.000
_cell.length_c   1.000
_cell.angle_alpha   90.00
_cell.angle_beta   90.00
_cell.angle_gamma   90.00
#
_symmetry.space_group_name_H-M   'P 1'
#
loop_
_entity.id
_entity.type
_entity.pdbx_description
1 polymer ?
#
loop_
_entity_poly.entity_id
_entity_poly.type
_entity_poly.pdbx_seq_one_letter_code
_entity_poly.pdbx_strand_id
1 'polypeptide(L)'
;MRLDNTLPTDHTTVCLQLDFYGPLLTERSREVLDQYFACDLSLAEIAENLAISRQAVHDKVRQGTKLLSDYEQQLKLVERHLETQKLIDLVREQLGRHETDAAARTLDQLERALLKT
;
A
#
# COMPACT_ATOMS: atom_id res chain seq x y z
N MET A 1 27.24 2.00 -3.07
CA MET A 1 27.03 3.43 -3.38
C MET A 1 25.53 3.66 -3.41
N ARG A 2 24.93 4.03 -2.27
CA ARG A 2 23.48 4.29 -2.14
C ARG A 2 23.25 5.76 -2.49
N LEU A 3 22.77 6.00 -3.71
CA LEU A 3 22.35 7.32 -4.15
C LEU A 3 20.85 7.48 -3.91
N ASP A 4 20.51 8.67 -3.42
CA ASP A 4 19.23 9.36 -3.54
C ASP A 4 18.18 9.14 -2.43
N ASN A 5 18.39 9.94 -1.39
CA ASN A 5 17.56 10.15 -0.20
C ASN A 5 16.42 11.18 -0.46
N THR A 6 15.63 11.03 -1.54
CA THR A 6 14.58 12.01 -1.91
C THR A 6 13.19 11.45 -2.17
N LEU A 7 12.87 10.25 -1.67
CA LEU A 7 11.49 9.75 -1.64
C LEU A 7 11.10 9.43 -0.19
N PRO A 8 10.58 10.39 0.59
CA PRO A 8 10.04 10.11 1.90
C PRO A 8 8.63 9.55 1.71
N THR A 9 8.53 8.26 1.47
CA THR A 9 7.27 7.53 1.56
C THR A 9 7.64 6.12 1.96
N ASP A 10 7.12 5.67 3.09
CA ASP A 10 7.45 4.38 3.68
C ASP A 10 7.23 3.27 2.64
N HIS A 11 8.30 2.58 2.22
CA HIS A 11 8.31 1.66 1.08
C HIS A 11 7.16 0.66 1.17
N THR A 12 6.97 0.10 2.37
CA THR A 12 5.89 -0.82 2.72
C THR A 12 4.50 -0.24 2.51
N THR A 13 4.30 1.05 2.83
CA THR A 13 3.02 1.74 2.65
C THR A 13 2.71 1.92 1.17
N VAL A 14 3.71 2.27 0.36
CA VAL A 14 3.52 2.43 -1.08
C VAL A 14 3.25 1.10 -1.76
N CYS A 15 3.96 0.02 -1.39
CA CYS A 15 3.67 -1.33 -1.88
C CYS A 15 2.21 -1.70 -1.61
N LEU A 16 1.74 -1.49 -0.36
CA LEU A 16 0.36 -1.80 0.00
C LEU A 16 -0.64 -0.93 -0.78
N GLN A 17 -0.38 0.37 -0.94
CA GLN A 17 -1.22 1.23 -1.78
C GLN A 17 -1.22 0.80 -3.25
N LEU A 18 -0.09 0.33 -3.77
CA LEU A 18 0.05 -0.17 -5.13
C LEU A 18 -0.75 -1.47 -5.34
N ASP A 19 -0.83 -2.34 -4.34
CA ASP A 19 -1.68 -3.55 -4.40
C ASP A 19 -3.17 -3.21 -4.53
N PHE A 20 -3.63 -2.16 -3.84
CA PHE A 20 -5.04 -1.73 -3.86
C PHE A 20 -5.38 -0.84 -5.05
N TYR A 21 -4.51 0.11 -5.40
CA TYR A 21 -4.78 1.17 -6.36
C TYR A 21 -3.94 1.09 -7.63
N GLY A 22 -2.99 0.16 -7.72
CA GLY A 22 -2.18 -0.08 -8.92
C GLY A 22 -3.01 -0.29 -10.19
N PRO A 23 -4.15 -1.01 -10.17
CA PRO A 23 -5.03 -1.12 -11.32
C PRO A 23 -5.66 0.20 -11.80
N LEU A 24 -5.69 1.26 -10.98
CA LEU A 24 -6.20 2.59 -11.34
C LEU A 24 -5.15 3.45 -12.05
N LEU A 25 -3.87 3.06 -11.95
CA LEU A 25 -2.78 3.75 -12.63
C LEU A 25 -2.75 3.38 -14.11
N THR A 26 -2.11 4.24 -14.92
CA THR A 26 -1.79 3.85 -16.30
C THR A 26 -0.79 2.70 -16.28
N GLU A 27 -0.91 1.78 -17.25
CA GLU A 27 -0.05 0.60 -17.39
C GLU A 27 1.44 0.96 -17.27
N ARG A 28 1.85 2.04 -17.96
CA ARG A 28 3.25 2.48 -17.95
C ARG A 28 3.72 3.02 -16.60
N SER A 29 2.86 3.72 -15.86
CA SER A 29 3.21 4.22 -14.53
C SER A 29 3.24 3.09 -13.52
N ARG A 30 2.29 2.16 -13.62
CA ARG A 30 2.26 0.94 -12.80
C ARG A 30 3.52 0.11 -13.00
N GLU A 31 3.92 -0.15 -14.26
CA GLU A 31 5.11 -0.93 -14.57
C GLU A 31 6.39 -0.34 -13.97
N VAL A 32 6.54 0.99 -14.00
CA VAL A 32 7.67 1.68 -13.35
C VAL A 32 7.63 1.48 -11.83
N LEU A 33 6.46 1.60 -11.20
CA LEU A 33 6.32 1.43 -9.76
C LEU A 33 6.51 -0.03 -9.35
N ASP A 34 5.97 -1.00 -10.09
CA ASP A 34 6.15 -2.44 -9.84
C ASP A 34 7.64 -2.81 -9.91
N GLN A 35 8.35 -2.35 -10.94
CA GLN A 35 9.80 -2.58 -11.03
C GLN A 35 10.58 -1.96 -9.86
N TYR A 36 10.19 -0.77 -9.40
CA TYR A 36 10.88 -0.09 -8.31
C TYR A 36 10.56 -0.68 -6.93
N PHE A 37 9.27 -0.89 -6.64
CA PHE A 37 8.77 -1.28 -5.31
C PHE A 37 8.62 -2.79 -5.10
N ALA A 38 8.34 -3.56 -6.16
CA ALA A 38 8.15 -5.01 -6.04
C ALA A 38 9.39 -5.82 -6.47
N CYS A 39 10.20 -5.29 -7.41
CA CYS A 39 11.41 -5.95 -7.89
C CYS A 39 12.71 -5.35 -7.33
N ASP A 40 12.63 -4.33 -6.46
CA ASP A 40 13.79 -3.63 -5.87
C ASP A 40 14.81 -3.12 -6.93
N LEU A 41 14.35 -2.84 -8.16
CA LEU A 41 15.23 -2.35 -9.22
C LEU A 41 15.60 -0.89 -8.98
N SER A 42 16.86 -0.55 -9.25
CA SER A 42 17.33 0.82 -9.22
C SER A 42 16.75 1.64 -10.39
N LEU A 43 16.67 2.96 -10.23
CA LEU A 43 16.22 3.87 -11.29
C LEU A 43 17.02 3.72 -12.59
N ALA A 44 18.29 3.29 -12.49
CA ALA A 44 19.15 3.01 -13.63
C ALA A 44 18.72 1.75 -14.39
N GLU A 45 18.48 0.65 -13.67
CA GLU A 45 18.04 -0.62 -14.25
C GLU A 45 16.65 -0.47 -14.89
N ILE A 46 15.75 0.27 -14.25
CA ILE A 46 14.43 0.56 -14.82
C ILE A 46 14.54 1.42 -16.09
N ALA A 47 15.41 2.43 -16.08
CA ALA A 47 15.64 3.29 -17.25
C ALA A 47 16.13 2.47 -18.45
N GLU A 48 17.04 1.53 -18.20
CA GLU A 48 17.57 0.60 -19.21
C GLU A 48 16.49 -0.37 -19.70
N ASN A 49 15.76 -1.03 -18.80
CA ASN A 49 14.68 -1.97 -19.15
C ASN A 49 13.57 -1.32 -19.97
N LEU A 50 13.24 -0.08 -19.64
CA LEU A 50 12.14 0.65 -20.24
C LEU A 50 12.56 1.57 -21.39
N ALA A 51 13.86 1.61 -21.73
CA ALA A 51 14.45 2.49 -22.73
C ALA A 51 14.04 3.97 -22.59
N ILE A 52 14.02 4.46 -21.35
CA ILE A 52 13.70 5.86 -21.00
C ILE A 52 14.83 6.48 -20.18
N SER A 53 14.82 7.81 -20.02
CA SER A 53 15.84 8.47 -19.20
C SER A 53 15.62 8.18 -17.71
N ARG A 54 16.71 8.16 -16.92
CA ARG A 54 16.64 8.06 -15.44
C ARG A 54 15.75 9.15 -14.83
N GLN A 55 15.77 10.35 -15.42
CA GLN A 55 14.90 11.45 -15.00
C GLN A 55 13.42 11.13 -15.23
N ALA A 56 13.08 10.54 -16.38
CA ALA A 56 11.72 10.12 -16.67
C ALA A 56 11.23 9.02 -15.70
N VAL A 57 12.09 8.07 -15.32
CA VAL A 57 11.78 7.07 -14.28
C VAL A 57 11.49 7.76 -12.95
N HIS A 58 12.39 8.64 -12.51
CA HIS A 58 12.24 9.37 -11.25
C HIS A 58 10.92 10.16 -11.21
N ASP A 59 10.60 10.88 -12.28
CA ASP A 59 9.35 11.65 -12.38
C ASP A 59 8.11 10.75 -12.38
N LYS A 60 8.18 9.58 -13.02
CA LYS A 60 7.11 8.57 -13.03
C LYS A 60 6.88 7.96 -11.65
N VAL A 61 7.94 7.58 -10.95
CA VAL A 61 7.85 7.10 -9.55
C VAL A 61 7.20 8.17 -8.69
N ARG A 62 7.69 9.41 -8.74
CA ARG A 62 7.16 10.52 -7.92
C ARG A 62 5.69 10.85 -8.24
N GLN A 63 5.30 10.86 -9.51
CA GLN A 63 3.92 11.10 -9.92
C GLN A 63 3.00 9.95 -9.50
N GLY A 64 3.48 8.71 -9.67
CA GLY A 64 2.76 7.50 -9.29
C GLY A 64 2.50 7.41 -7.79
N THR A 65 3.52 7.63 -6.96
CA THR A 65 3.35 7.62 -5.50
C THR A 65 2.43 8.72 -5.01
N LYS A 66 2.49 9.92 -5.61
CA LYS A 66 1.55 10.99 -5.31
C LYS A 66 0.10 10.57 -5.62
N LEU A 67 -0.13 9.97 -6.79
CA LEU A 67 -1.46 9.56 -7.21
C LEU A 67 -2.03 8.44 -6.30
N LEU A 68 -1.19 7.48 -5.90
CA LEU A 68 -1.55 6.46 -4.89
C LEU A 68 -1.94 7.09 -3.54
N SER A 69 -1.16 8.07 -3.08
CA SER A 69 -1.49 8.82 -1.86
C SER A 69 -2.80 9.60 -1.98
N ASP A 70 -3.05 10.22 -3.14
CA ASP A 70 -4.29 10.96 -3.40
C ASP A 70 -5.50 10.00 -3.39
N TYR A 71 -5.37 8.80 -3.99
CA TYR A 71 -6.40 7.77 -3.91
C TYR A 71 -6.65 7.31 -2.48
N GLU A 72 -5.60 7.08 -1.68
CA GLU A 72 -5.78 6.70 -0.29
C GLU A 72 -6.50 7.79 0.52
N GLN A 73 -6.21 9.07 0.28
CA GLN A 73 -6.92 10.16 0.94
C GLN A 73 -8.42 10.19 0.64
N GLN A 74 -8.82 9.82 -0.59
CA GLN A 74 -10.22 9.84 -1.01
C GLN A 74 -10.96 8.55 -0.64
N LEU A 75 -10.30 7.39 -0.79
CA LEU A 75 -10.95 6.08 -0.69
C LEU A 75 -10.71 5.39 0.66
N LYS A 76 -9.59 5.67 1.32
CA LYS A 76 -9.22 5.11 2.63
C LYS A 76 -9.31 3.58 2.71
N LEU A 77 -9.07 2.88 1.60
CA LEU A 77 -9.20 1.42 1.55
C LEU A 77 -8.09 0.75 2.34
N VAL A 78 -6.86 1.27 2.27
CA VAL A 78 -5.73 0.71 3.01
C VAL A 78 -5.92 0.92 4.50
N GLU A 79 -6.31 2.13 4.93
CA GLU A 79 -6.66 2.45 6.32
C GLU A 79 -7.72 1.47 6.86
N ARG A 80 -8.84 1.31 6.15
CA ARG A 80 -9.93 0.39 6.54
C ARG A 80 -9.47 -1.06 6.57
N HIS A 81 -8.64 -1.48 5.62
CA HIS A 81 -8.09 -2.83 5.59
C HIS A 81 -7.23 -3.11 6.84
N LEU A 82 -6.31 -2.19 7.18
CA LEU A 82 -5.45 -2.31 8.34
C LEU A 82 -6.24 -2.29 9.66
N GLU A 83 -7.27 -1.46 9.77
CA GLU A 83 -8.17 -1.46 10.91
C GLU A 83 -8.92 -2.79 11.06
N THR A 84 -9.44 -3.32 9.95
CA THR A 84 -10.14 -4.62 9.94
C THR A 84 -9.21 -5.74 10.39
N GLN A 85 -7.97 -5.78 9.88
CA GLN A 85 -6.98 -6.79 10.27
C GLN A 85 -6.64 -6.72 11.76
N LYS A 86 -6.47 -5.51 12.31
CA LYS A 86 -6.26 -5.33 13.76
C LYS A 86 -7.41 -5.88 14.60
N LEU A 87 -8.65 -5.66 14.17
CA LEU A 87 -9.83 -6.21 14.87
C LEU A 87 -9.87 -7.74 14.78
N ILE A 88 -9.54 -8.32 13.64
CA ILE A 88 -9.44 -9.78 13.47
C ILE A 88 -8.38 -10.37 14.40
N ASP A 89 -7.20 -9.76 14.45
CA ASP A 89 -6.10 -10.24 15.29
C ASP A 89 -6.44 -10.11 16.78
N LEU A 90 -7.13 -9.04 17.18
CA LEU A 90 -7.63 -8.88 18.54
C LEU A 90 -8.66 -9.97 18.91
N VAL A 91 -9.59 -10.29 18.01
CA VAL A 91 -10.55 -11.40 18.22
C VAL A 91 -9.80 -12.73 18.38
N ARG A 92 -8.81 -13.01 17.53
CA ARG A 92 -7.99 -14.24 17.63
C ARG A 92 -7.26 -14.33 18.97
N GLU A 93 -6.70 -13.21 19.43
CA GLU A 93 -6.01 -13.14 20.71
C GLU A 93 -6.96 -13.39 21.89
N GLN A 94 -8.12 -12.74 21.90
CA GLN A 94 -9.15 -12.91 22.94
C GLN A 94 -9.67 -14.36 22.98
N LEU A 95 -9.91 -14.96 21.82
CA LEU A 95 -10.29 -16.38 21.73
C LEU A 95 -9.20 -17.30 22.25
N GLY A 96 -7.92 -17.02 21.96
CA GLY A 96 -6.78 -17.75 22.51
C GLY A 96 -6.65 -17.65 24.04
N ARG A 97 -7.16 -16.57 24.63
CA ARG A 97 -7.24 -16.36 26.09
C ARG A 97 -8.54 -16.87 26.71
N HIS A 98 -9.41 -17.50 25.92
CA HIS A 98 -10.76 -17.93 26.33
C HIS A 98 -11.68 -16.78 26.79
N GLU A 99 -11.41 -15.54 26.37
CA GLU A 99 -12.22 -14.35 26.68
C GLU A 99 -13.38 -14.19 25.67
N THR A 100 -14.29 -15.16 25.65
CA THR A 100 -15.37 -15.24 24.64
C THR A 100 -16.28 -14.01 24.62
N ASP A 101 -16.56 -13.42 25.78
CA ASP A 101 -17.40 -12.21 25.87
C ASP A 101 -16.69 -10.97 25.30
N ALA A 102 -15.37 -10.90 25.42
CA ALA A 102 -14.58 -9.82 24.83
C ALA A 102 -14.49 -10.00 23.31
N ALA A 103 -14.26 -11.23 22.84
CA ALA A 103 -14.24 -11.59 21.43
C ALA A 103 -15.58 -11.27 20.74
N ALA A 104 -16.71 -11.58 21.36
CA ALA A 104 -18.03 -11.27 20.82
C ALA A 104 -18.24 -9.75 20.62
N ARG A 105 -17.83 -8.92 21.60
CA ARG A 105 -17.91 -7.46 21.48
C ARG A 105 -17.02 -6.90 20.36
N THR A 106 -15.81 -7.44 20.22
CA THR A 106 -14.91 -7.03 19.15
C THR A 106 -15.40 -7.50 17.78
N LEU A 107 -16.04 -8.67 17.70
CA LEU A 107 -16.70 -9.16 16.50
C LEU A 107 -17.86 -8.25 16.07
N ASP A 108 -18.72 -7.82 17.00
CA ASP A 108 -19.79 -6.85 16.72
C ASP A 108 -19.23 -5.52 16.17
N GLN A 109 -18.09 -5.07 16.69
CA GLN A 109 -17.40 -3.88 16.20
C GLN A 109 -16.87 -4.06 14.78
N LEU A 110 -16.32 -5.24 14.47
CA LEU A 110 -15.84 -5.60 13.13
C LEU A 110 -16.98 -5.65 12.12
N GLU A 111 -18.12 -6.25 12.46
CA GLU A 111 -19.30 -6.28 11.59
C GLU A 111 -19.78 -4.86 11.24
N ARG A 112 -19.82 -3.96 12.24
CA ARG A 112 -20.17 -2.55 12.02
C ARG A 112 -19.17 -1.80 11.16
N ALA A 113 -17.88 -2.11 11.27
CA ALA A 113 -16.84 -1.49 10.45
C ALA A 113 -16.92 -1.91 8.97
N LEU A 114 -17.33 -3.16 8.70
CA LEU A 114 -17.49 -3.70 7.35
C LEU A 114 -18.79 -3.22 6.66
N LEU A 115 -19.86 -3.00 7.42
CA LEU A 115 -21.18 -2.56 6.90
C LEU A 115 -21.27 -1.05 6.57
N LYS A 116 -20.23 -0.25 6.85
CA LYS A 116 -20.14 1.18 6.44
C LYS A 116 -19.69 1.35 4.98
N THR A 117 -20.20 0.52 4.08
CA THR A 117 -19.85 0.53 2.65
C THR A 117 -21.08 0.93 1.85
#